data_AF-A0A1J4YR96-F1
#
_entry.id   AF-A0A1J4YR96-F1
#
_cell.length_a   1.000
_cell.length_b   1.000
_cell.length_c   1.000
_cell.angle_alpha   90.00
_cell.angle_beta   90.00
_cell.angle_gamma   90.00
#
_symmetry.space_group_name_H-M   'P 1'
#
loop_
_entity.id
_entity.type
_entity.pdbx_description
1 polymer ?
#
loop_
_entity_poly.entity_id
_entity_poly.type
_entity_poly.pdbx_seq_one_letter_code
_entity_poly.pdbx_strand_id
1 'polypeptide(L)'
;MKKKKFLEQKRTKGRYKSILVQKDAYLHYLSRYIHLNPVRANIVKVPHDYPWSSYIYFLSDKMNNGFLITEDILSMFSGDMKKAKNLYREFIEDNIGNETEVIKENITGGFILGTTDFVGWIKK
;
A
#
# COMPACT_ATOMS: atom_id res chain seq x y z
N MET A 1 27.46 -11.13 -40.45
CA MET A 1 26.12 -10.58 -40.17
C MET A 1 25.71 -10.97 -38.74
N LYS A 2 25.67 -10.03 -37.78
CA LYS A 2 25.44 -10.33 -36.35
C LYS A 2 23.95 -10.57 -36.06
N LYS A 3 23.60 -11.72 -35.48
CA LYS A 3 22.24 -12.05 -35.02
C LYS A 3 21.85 -11.12 -33.86
N LYS A 4 20.86 -10.25 -34.05
CA LYS A 4 20.23 -9.46 -32.98
C LYS A 4 19.43 -10.42 -32.09
N LYS A 5 19.88 -10.59 -30.84
CA LYS A 5 19.10 -11.19 -29.75
C LYS A 5 17.91 -10.27 -29.48
N PHE A 6 16.71 -10.71 -29.82
CA PHE A 6 15.49 -10.04 -29.37
C PHE A 6 15.41 -10.19 -27.85
N LEU A 7 15.46 -9.07 -27.14
CA LEU A 7 15.13 -9.00 -25.73
C LEU A 7 13.62 -9.28 -25.63
N GLU A 8 13.24 -10.46 -25.14
CA GLU A 8 11.90 -10.69 -24.63
C GLU A 8 11.66 -9.72 -23.47
N GLN A 9 11.02 -8.58 -23.77
CA GLN A 9 10.40 -7.74 -22.76
C GLN A 9 9.23 -8.54 -22.18
N LYS A 10 9.48 -9.27 -21.10
CA LYS A 10 8.44 -9.91 -20.28
C LYS A 10 7.59 -8.82 -19.63
N ARG A 11 6.62 -8.29 -20.38
CA ARG A 11 5.90 -7.03 -20.08
C ARG A 11 4.79 -7.13 -19.05
N THR A 12 4.46 -8.31 -18.52
CA THR A 12 3.50 -8.42 -17.41
C THR A 12 3.87 -9.60 -16.50
N LYS A 13 3.89 -9.39 -15.18
CA LYS A 13 3.98 -10.48 -14.18
C LYS A 13 2.58 -11.10 -13.90
N GLY A 14 1.73 -11.22 -14.93
CA GLY A 14 0.31 -11.55 -14.80
C GLY A 14 -0.60 -10.31 -14.99
N ARG A 15 -1.90 -10.53 -15.26
CA ARG A 15 -2.86 -9.45 -15.60
C ARG A 15 -3.36 -8.66 -14.37
N TYR A 16 -3.53 -9.33 -13.23
CA TYR A 16 -3.93 -8.72 -11.97
C TYR A 16 -3.46 -9.59 -10.80
N LYS A 17 -3.34 -8.99 -9.60
CA LYS A 17 -3.15 -9.71 -8.34
C LYS A 17 -4.26 -9.30 -7.38
N SER A 18 -5.04 -10.27 -6.90
CA SER A 18 -6.05 -10.08 -5.88
C SER A 18 -5.57 -10.69 -4.57
N ILE A 19 -5.70 -9.93 -3.48
CA ILE A 19 -5.37 -10.38 -2.13
C ILE A 19 -6.56 -10.03 -1.24
N LEU A 20 -7.08 -11.02 -0.52
CA LEU A 20 -8.07 -10.82 0.52
C LEU A 20 -7.38 -10.21 1.75
N VAL A 21 -7.89 -9.09 2.24
CA VAL A 21 -7.27 -8.36 3.36
C VAL A 21 -8.24 -8.27 4.53
N GLN A 22 -7.79 -8.69 5.71
CA GLN A 22 -8.51 -8.42 6.95
C GLN A 22 -8.39 -6.93 7.28
N LYS A 23 -9.51 -6.20 7.13
CA LYS A 23 -9.56 -4.73 7.22
C LYS A 23 -8.86 -4.20 8.47
N ASP A 24 -9.30 -4.64 9.63
CA ASP A 24 -8.89 -4.06 10.92
C ASP A 24 -7.41 -4.33 11.26
N ALA A 25 -6.83 -5.40 10.70
CA ALA A 25 -5.47 -5.80 11.01
C ALA A 25 -4.44 -5.35 9.97
N TYR A 26 -4.81 -5.29 8.69
CA TYR A 26 -3.82 -5.12 7.61
C TYR A 26 -4.14 -4.04 6.57
N LEU A 27 -5.30 -3.37 6.63
CA LEU A 27 -5.64 -2.34 5.64
C LEU A 27 -4.64 -1.17 5.64
N HIS A 28 -4.23 -0.70 6.81
CA HIS A 28 -3.25 0.38 6.95
C HIS A 28 -1.87 -0.01 6.40
N TYR A 29 -1.42 -1.25 6.62
CA TYR A 29 -0.20 -1.77 6.00
C TYR A 29 -0.29 -1.82 4.46
N LEU A 30 -1.44 -2.26 3.92
CA LEU A 30 -1.66 -2.23 2.47
C LEU A 30 -1.63 -0.81 1.92
N SER A 31 -2.27 0.14 2.60
CA SER A 31 -2.23 1.55 2.24
C SER A 31 -0.79 2.06 2.19
N ARG A 32 0.04 1.72 3.19
CA ARG A 32 1.46 2.05 3.20
C ARG A 32 2.22 1.52 2.00
N TYR A 33 2.01 0.24 1.69
CA TYR A 33 2.62 -0.36 0.52
C TYR A 33 2.27 0.37 -0.78
N ILE A 34 1.01 0.77 -0.94
CA ILE A 34 0.55 1.50 -2.13
C ILE A 34 1.26 2.86 -2.23
N HIS A 35 1.28 3.64 -1.15
CA HIS A 35 1.85 4.99 -1.17
C HIS A 35 3.37 5.01 -1.26
N LEU A 36 4.05 3.96 -0.80
CA LEU A 36 5.51 3.83 -0.94
C LEU A 36 5.93 3.16 -2.26
N ASN A 37 5.01 2.67 -3.10
CA ASN A 37 5.38 2.09 -4.40
C ASN A 37 6.23 3.01 -5.29
N PRO A 38 5.93 4.32 -5.42
CA PRO A 38 6.74 5.24 -6.21
C PRO A 38 8.17 5.40 -5.67
N VAL A 39 8.32 5.40 -4.35
CA VAL A 39 9.63 5.45 -3.67
C VAL A 39 10.41 4.17 -3.94
N ARG A 40 9.77 3.01 -3.75
CA ARG A 40 10.36 1.68 -4.01
C ARG A 40 10.76 1.48 -5.47
N ALA A 41 10.04 2.12 -6.39
CA ALA A 41 10.37 2.12 -7.81
C ALA A 41 11.48 3.12 -8.19
N ASN A 42 12.05 3.83 -7.21
CA ASN A 42 13.02 4.91 -7.39
C ASN A 42 12.54 6.02 -8.33
N ILE A 43 11.23 6.29 -8.36
CA ILE A 43 10.64 7.38 -9.15
C ILE A 43 10.75 8.70 -8.40
N VAL A 44 10.55 8.67 -7.08
CA VAL A 44 10.65 9.81 -6.17
C VAL A 44 11.37 9.41 -4.88
N LYS A 45 11.88 10.38 -4.12
CA LYS A 45 12.53 10.11 -2.83
C LYS A 45 11.54 10.01 -1.67
N VAL A 46 10.47 10.78 -1.73
CA VAL A 46 9.40 10.80 -0.72
C VAL A 46 8.05 10.61 -1.41
N PRO A 47 7.08 9.95 -0.77
CA PRO A 47 5.79 9.63 -1.40
C PRO A 47 4.97 10.88 -1.75
N HIS A 48 5.21 12.00 -1.06
CA HIS A 48 4.56 13.29 -1.34
C HIS A 48 4.86 13.82 -2.76
N ASP A 49 6.04 13.54 -3.29
CA ASP A 49 6.49 14.08 -4.59
C ASP A 49 5.84 13.37 -5.77
N TYR A 50 5.05 12.31 -5.54
CA TYR A 50 4.41 11.55 -6.61
C TYR A 50 2.94 11.95 -6.80
N PRO A 51 2.61 12.78 -7.81
CA PRO A 51 1.29 13.37 -7.96
C PRO A 51 0.20 12.36 -8.37
N TRP A 52 0.59 11.15 -8.80
CA TRP A 52 -0.35 10.10 -9.25
C TRP A 52 -0.64 9.08 -8.16
N SER A 53 -0.59 9.52 -6.90
CA SER A 53 -0.97 8.76 -5.71
C SER A 53 -1.99 9.55 -4.91
N SER A 54 -2.90 8.86 -4.23
CA SER A 54 -3.82 9.51 -3.30
C SER A 54 -3.16 10.00 -2.01
N TYR A 55 -1.86 9.74 -1.80
CA TYR A 55 -1.14 10.07 -0.57
C TYR A 55 -1.30 11.53 -0.14
N ILE A 56 -1.24 12.47 -1.08
CA ILE A 56 -1.40 13.91 -0.77
C ILE A 56 -2.77 14.22 -0.13
N TYR A 57 -3.82 13.48 -0.49
CA TYR A 57 -5.16 13.67 0.06
C TYR A 57 -5.25 13.18 1.50
N PHE A 58 -4.50 12.15 1.88
CA PHE A 58 -4.39 11.71 3.28
C PHE A 58 -3.76 12.77 4.17
N LEU A 59 -2.97 13.69 3.61
CA LEU A 59 -2.29 14.75 4.35
C LEU A 59 -3.02 16.10 4.27
N SER A 60 -3.91 16.27 3.29
CA SER A 60 -4.56 17.54 3.02
C SER A 60 -5.85 17.72 3.82
N ASP A 61 -6.22 18.97 4.11
CA ASP A 61 -7.55 19.32 4.63
C ASP A 61 -8.60 19.49 3.53
N LYS A 62 -8.20 19.33 2.26
CA LYS A 62 -9.13 19.41 1.14
C LYS A 62 -10.01 18.18 1.14
N MET A 63 -11.31 18.43 1.29
CA MET A 63 -12.34 17.42 1.35
C MET A 63 -12.36 16.62 0.04
N ASN A 64 -12.33 15.30 0.23
CA ASN A 64 -12.65 14.22 -0.68
C ASN A 64 -13.48 14.66 -1.91
N ASN A 65 -12.95 14.41 -3.11
CA ASN A 65 -13.59 14.71 -4.39
C ASN A 65 -14.81 13.80 -4.68
N GLY A 66 -15.43 13.21 -3.66
CA GLY A 66 -16.56 12.27 -3.74
C GLY A 66 -16.19 10.83 -4.11
N PHE A 67 -14.94 10.56 -4.49
CA PHE A 67 -14.49 9.24 -4.95
C PHE A 67 -13.37 8.60 -4.09
N LEU A 68 -12.86 9.29 -3.06
CA LEU A 68 -11.70 8.85 -2.28
C LEU A 68 -11.98 8.88 -0.78
N ILE A 69 -12.33 7.76 -0.18
CA ILE A 69 -12.52 7.65 1.27
C ILE A 69 -11.15 7.51 1.94
N THR A 70 -10.79 8.49 2.78
CA THR A 70 -9.54 8.47 3.58
C THR A 70 -9.81 8.17 5.06
N GLU A 71 -11.03 8.48 5.50
CA GLU A 71 -11.51 8.44 6.87
C GLU A 71 -11.44 7.03 7.46
N ASP A 72 -11.77 6.01 6.66
CA ASP A 72 -11.70 4.60 7.04
C ASP A 72 -10.29 4.17 7.49
N ILE A 73 -9.25 4.69 6.85
CA ILE A 73 -7.86 4.36 7.17
C ILE A 73 -7.34 5.30 8.25
N LEU A 74 -7.62 6.61 8.15
CA LEU A 74 -7.16 7.60 9.12
C LEU A 74 -7.74 7.33 10.53
N SER A 75 -8.99 6.87 10.62
CA SER A 75 -9.62 6.50 11.89
C SER A 75 -8.94 5.32 12.61
N MET A 76 -8.15 4.50 11.90
CA MET A 76 -7.32 3.45 12.52
C MET A 76 -6.15 4.02 13.35
N PHE A 77 -5.77 5.29 13.13
CA PHE A 77 -4.66 5.95 13.84
C PHE A 77 -5.14 6.84 14.98
N SER A 78 -6.25 7.56 14.78
CA SER A 78 -6.86 8.39 15.82
C SER A 78 -8.29 8.79 15.47
N GLY A 79 -9.11 9.05 16.50
CA GLY A 79 -10.41 9.70 16.32
C GLY A 79 -10.32 11.21 16.06
N ASP A 80 -9.18 11.83 16.36
CA ASP A 80 -8.91 13.22 15.97
C ASP A 80 -8.27 13.25 14.58
N MET A 81 -8.92 13.90 13.62
CA MET A 81 -8.47 13.90 12.22
C MET A 81 -7.10 14.53 12.03
N LYS A 82 -6.76 15.61 12.75
CA LYS A 82 -5.46 16.27 12.61
C LYS A 82 -4.35 15.37 13.13
N LYS A 83 -4.57 14.74 14.28
CA LYS A 83 -3.66 13.76 14.87
C LYS A 83 -3.53 12.52 13.99
N ALA A 84 -4.63 12.00 13.47
CA ALA A 84 -4.66 10.84 12.57
C ALA A 84 -3.80 11.07 11.32
N LYS A 85 -3.90 12.24 10.67
CA LYS A 85 -3.08 12.60 9.51
C LYS A 85 -1.59 12.63 9.83
N ASN A 86 -1.21 13.17 10.98
CA ASN A 86 0.19 13.21 11.41
C ASN A 86 0.74 11.81 11.72
N LEU A 87 0.01 11.01 12.52
CA LEU A 87 0.37 9.63 12.82
C LEU A 87 0.44 8.77 11.54
N TYR A 88 -0.47 9.00 10.60
CA TYR A 88 -0.45 8.35 9.31
C TYR A 88 0.80 8.75 8.51
N ARG A 89 1.13 10.05 8.45
CA ARG A 89 2.37 10.52 7.79
C ARG A 89 3.59 9.81 8.37
N GLU A 90 3.75 9.83 9.70
CA GLU A 90 4.84 9.17 10.42
C GLU A 90 4.89 7.69 10.08
N PHE A 91 3.77 6.97 10.19
CA PHE A 91 3.68 5.55 9.85
C PHE A 91 4.12 5.20 8.42
N ILE A 92 3.88 6.10 7.46
CA ILE A 92 4.32 5.94 6.07
C ILE A 92 5.80 6.28 5.93
N GLU A 93 6.22 7.45 6.39
CA GLU A 93 7.55 8.01 6.13
C GLU A 93 8.65 7.31 6.94
N ASP A 94 8.36 6.85 8.17
CA ASP A 94 9.28 6.08 9.02
C ASP A 94 9.68 4.73 8.39
N ASN A 95 8.92 4.27 7.40
CA ASN A 95 9.15 2.99 6.74
C ASN A 95 9.84 3.13 5.37
N ILE A 96 10.22 4.35 4.96
CA ILE A 96 11.04 4.56 3.76
C ILE A 96 12.37 3.79 3.92
N GLY A 97 12.68 2.92 2.97
CA GLY A 97 13.81 2.00 2.99
C GLY A 97 13.55 0.63 3.61
N ASN A 98 12.41 0.42 4.29
CA ASN A 98 12.06 -0.83 5.00
C ASN A 98 10.66 -1.36 4.62
N GLU A 99 10.23 -1.15 3.37
CA GLU A 99 8.81 -1.19 2.98
C GLU A 99 8.16 -2.58 2.89
N THR A 100 8.91 -3.66 3.08
CA THR A 100 8.49 -4.97 2.55
C THR A 100 8.32 -6.11 3.53
N GLU A 101 8.63 -5.95 4.81
CA GLU A 101 8.63 -7.07 5.76
C GLU A 101 7.20 -7.50 6.11
N VAL A 102 6.39 -6.58 6.65
CA VAL A 102 5.07 -6.92 7.20
C VAL A 102 4.13 -7.58 6.18
N ILE A 103 4.00 -7.05 4.96
CA ILE A 103 3.06 -7.64 3.98
C ILE A 103 3.56 -9.00 3.48
N LYS A 104 4.87 -9.16 3.22
CA LYS A 104 5.39 -10.43 2.71
C LYS A 104 5.25 -11.54 3.73
N GLU A 105 5.52 -11.24 5.00
CA GLU A 105 5.48 -12.21 6.11
C GLU A 105 4.05 -12.66 6.45
N ASN A 106 3.06 -11.79 6.22
CA ASN A 106 1.67 -12.05 6.61
C ASN A 106 0.76 -12.47 5.44
N ILE A 107 1.32 -12.67 4.23
CA ILE A 107 0.57 -13.27 3.13
C ILE A 107 0.59 -14.79 3.24
N THR A 108 -0.58 -15.38 3.54
CA THR A 108 -0.78 -16.83 3.53
C THR A 108 -1.36 -17.31 2.20
N GLY A 109 -0.82 -18.41 1.67
CA GLY A 109 -1.30 -19.04 0.43
C GLY A 109 -1.10 -18.19 -0.84
N GLY A 110 -0.45 -17.03 -0.74
CA GLY A 110 -0.25 -16.10 -1.85
C GLY A 110 -1.39 -15.11 -2.09
N PHE A 111 -2.51 -15.22 -1.37
CA PHE A 111 -3.72 -14.43 -1.62
C PHE A 111 -4.51 -14.01 -0.37
N ILE A 112 -4.09 -14.35 0.86
CA ILE A 112 -4.75 -13.88 2.10
C ILE A 112 -3.73 -13.09 2.92
N LEU A 113 -4.07 -11.86 3.30
CA LEU A 113 -3.33 -11.02 4.23
C LEU A 113 -4.22 -10.79 5.47
N GLY A 114 -3.94 -11.52 6.54
CA GLY A 114 -4.81 -11.60 7.71
C GLY A 114 -4.16 -12.40 8.83
N THR A 115 -4.73 -12.32 10.03
CA THR A 115 -4.24 -13.07 11.20
C THR A 115 -4.46 -14.57 11.00
N THR A 116 -3.78 -15.40 11.79
CA THR A 116 -3.93 -16.86 11.75
C THR A 116 -5.38 -17.30 11.91
N ASP A 117 -6.13 -16.65 12.82
CA ASP A 117 -7.55 -16.95 13.05
C ASP A 117 -8.40 -16.60 11.83
N PHE A 118 -8.15 -15.44 11.20
CA PHE A 118 -8.85 -15.03 9.99
C PHE A 118 -8.57 -15.98 8.82
N VAL A 119 -7.30 -16.40 8.66
CA VAL A 119 -6.91 -17.40 7.66
C VAL A 119 -7.62 -18.74 7.93
N GLY A 120 -7.70 -19.16 9.19
CA GLY A 120 -8.41 -20.37 9.59
C GLY A 120 -9.92 -20.30 9.33
N TRP A 121 -10.52 -19.12 9.50
CA TRP A 121 -11.93 -18.88 9.17
C TRP A 121 -12.20 -18.96 7.67
N ILE A 122 -11.35 -18.38 6.82
CA ILE A 122 -11.51 -18.40 5.35
C ILE A 122 -11.31 -19.80 4.75
N LYS A 123 -10.45 -20.62 5.34
CA LYS A 123 -10.10 -21.95 4.80
C LYS A 123 -11.04 -23.08 5.22
N LYS A 124 -12.01 -22.81 6.11
CA LYS A 124 -13.05 -23.76 6.50
C LYS A 124 -14.20 -23.71 5.49
#